data_AF-A0A7S3I8J3-F1
#
_entry.id   AF-A0A7S3I8J3-F1
#
_cell.length_a   1.000
_cell.length_b   1.000
_cell.length_c   1.000
_cell.angle_alpha   90.00
_cell.angle_beta   90.00
_cell.angle_gamma   90.00
#
_symmetry.space_group_name_H-M   'P 1'
#
loop_
_entity.id
_entity.type
_entity.pdbx_description
1 polymer ?
#
loop_
_entity_poly.entity_id
_entity_poly.type
_entity_poly.pdbx_seq_one_letter_code
_entity_poly.pdbx_strand_id
1 'polypeptide(L)'
;MAALNYNGVLLASQAEEKNEDQYEDDDIVDDMNEDDMFKRRKNSNIQYKPFNEWKDVKEWTYELMNGESVECLAVGSGWNAVLTNYNYIRIFSNNGIQKELLCQ
;
A
#
# COMPACT_ATOMS: atom_id res chain seq x y z
N MET A 1 3.31 0.27 -8.36
CA MET A 1 2.47 1.23 -9.12
C MET A 1 2.88 2.65 -8.76
N ALA A 2 2.66 3.61 -9.66
CA ALA A 2 2.95 5.01 -9.43
C ALA A 2 1.93 5.92 -10.13
N ALA A 3 1.59 7.03 -9.50
CA ALA A 3 0.81 8.12 -10.08
C ALA A 3 1.43 9.47 -9.63
N LEU A 4 1.39 10.48 -10.48
CA LEU A 4 2.09 11.75 -10.23
C LEU A 4 1.26 12.95 -10.65
N ASN A 5 1.48 14.07 -9.96
CA ASN A 5 0.98 15.37 -10.35
C ASN A 5 2.06 16.44 -10.13
N TYR A 6 1.71 17.72 -10.23
CA TYR A 6 2.63 18.83 -10.02
C TYR A 6 3.07 19.03 -8.55
N ASN A 7 2.42 18.39 -7.58
CA ASN A 7 2.74 18.51 -6.15
C ASN A 7 3.64 17.37 -5.65
N GLY A 8 3.60 16.19 -6.26
CA GLY A 8 4.36 15.03 -5.81
C GLY A 8 4.04 13.75 -6.59
N VAL A 9 4.61 12.66 -6.09
CA VAL A 9 4.41 11.31 -6.59
C VAL A 9 3.82 10.42 -5.50
N LEU A 10 2.80 9.64 -5.87
CA LEU A 10 2.21 8.58 -5.06
C LEU A 10 2.68 7.24 -5.62
N LEU A 11 3.30 6.44 -4.77
CA LEU A 11 3.81 5.11 -5.05
C LEU A 11 3.00 4.10 -4.26
N ALA A 12 2.79 2.91 -4.82
CA ALA A 12 2.27 1.79 -4.04
C ALA A 12 2.83 0.44 -4.50
N SER A 13 3.06 -0.47 -3.55
CA SER A 13 3.36 -1.88 -3.81
C SER A 13 2.09 -2.70 -3.73
N GLN A 14 1.95 -3.75 -4.54
CA GLN A 14 0.92 -4.76 -4.31
C GLN A 14 1.36 -5.68 -3.18
N ALA A 15 0.40 -6.26 -2.46
CA ALA A 15 0.70 -7.35 -1.55
C ALA A 15 1.12 -8.56 -2.38
N GLU A 16 2.31 -9.10 -2.09
CA GLU A 16 2.84 -10.30 -2.73
C GLU A 16 3.01 -11.39 -1.69
N GLU A 17 2.65 -12.62 -2.05
CA GLU A 17 3.06 -13.80 -1.29
C GLU A 17 4.58 -13.91 -1.37
N LYS A 18 5.23 -13.97 -0.20
CA LYS A 18 6.65 -14.21 -0.12
C LYS A 18 6.88 -15.65 -0.60
N ASN A 19 7.33 -15.82 -1.83
CA ASN A 19 7.85 -17.11 -2.32
C ASN A 19 9.12 -17.44 -1.53
N GLU A 20 8.99 -18.25 -0.48
CA GLU A 20 10.12 -18.72 0.34
C GLU A 20 10.94 -19.79 -0.40
N ASP A 21 10.42 -20.35 -1.49
CA ASP A 21 11.02 -21.40 -2.32
C ASP A 21 12.26 -20.96 -3.13
N GLN A 22 12.69 -19.69 -3.07
CA GLN A 22 13.91 -19.25 -3.77
C GLN A 22 15.18 -19.36 -2.92
N TYR A 23 15.08 -19.62 -1.61
CA TYR A 23 16.24 -19.57 -0.70
C TYR A 23 16.31 -20.62 0.41
N GLU A 24 15.36 -21.55 0.54
CA GLU A 24 15.46 -22.64 1.52
C GLU A 24 15.42 -24.01 0.81
N ASP A 25 16.59 -24.65 0.78
CA ASP A 25 16.72 -26.10 0.65
C ASP A 25 15.92 -26.77 1.78
N ASP A 26 15.08 -27.74 1.42
CA ASP A 26 14.48 -28.82 2.21
C ASP A 26 14.58 -28.69 3.75
N ASP A 27 13.45 -28.42 4.44
CA ASP A 27 12.91 -29.29 5.50
C ASP A 27 11.78 -28.63 6.33
N ILE A 28 10.62 -29.30 6.33
CA ILE A 28 9.49 -29.22 7.29
C ILE A 28 8.53 -28.04 7.12
N VAL A 29 7.26 -28.30 6.75
CA VAL A 29 6.05 -27.85 7.52
C VAL A 29 4.72 -28.39 6.92
N ASP A 30 4.35 -29.61 7.30
CA ASP A 30 2.99 -30.16 7.09
C ASP A 30 1.97 -29.72 8.17
N ASP A 31 2.29 -28.71 9.00
CA ASP A 31 1.44 -28.24 10.11
C ASP A 31 1.52 -26.71 10.32
N MET A 32 1.24 -25.93 9.27
CA MET A 32 1.10 -24.47 9.38
C MET A 32 -0.36 -24.07 9.50
N ASN A 33 -0.70 -23.37 10.57
CA ASN A 33 -2.02 -22.77 10.77
C ASN A 33 -2.21 -21.58 9.81
N GLU A 34 -3.48 -21.28 9.45
CA GLU A 34 -3.84 -20.17 8.54
C GLU A 34 -3.24 -18.82 8.98
N ASP A 35 -3.10 -18.59 10.28
CA ASP A 35 -2.49 -17.38 10.86
C ASP A 35 -1.01 -17.20 10.49
N ASP A 36 -0.26 -18.29 10.36
CA ASP A 36 1.16 -18.24 9.96
C ASP A 36 1.32 -18.05 8.45
N MET A 37 0.35 -18.51 7.65
CA MET A 37 0.26 -18.18 6.22
C MET A 37 0.06 -16.67 5.99
N PHE A 38 -0.79 -16.01 6.77
CA PHE A 38 -1.00 -14.56 6.67
C PHE A 38 0.25 -13.74 7.00
N LYS A 39 1.12 -14.21 7.90
CA LYS A 39 2.41 -13.55 8.21
C LYS A 39 3.42 -13.61 7.06
N ARG A 40 3.29 -14.59 6.15
CA ARG A 40 4.19 -14.72 4.98
C ARG A 40 3.85 -13.72 3.86
N ARG A 41 2.66 -13.12 3.85
CA ARG A 41 2.29 -12.11 2.84
C ARG A 41 2.94 -10.77 3.18
N LYS A 42 3.66 -10.18 2.22
CA LYS A 42 4.10 -8.79 2.36
C LYS A 42 2.89 -7.88 2.22
N ASN A 43 2.70 -7.01 3.20
CA ASN A 43 1.64 -6.01 3.14
C ASN A 43 1.84 -5.03 1.98
N SER A 44 0.73 -4.57 1.43
CA SER A 44 0.74 -3.52 0.41
C SER A 44 1.03 -2.18 1.07
N ASN A 45 1.99 -1.43 0.53
CA ASN A 45 2.43 -0.16 1.09
C ASN A 45 2.14 0.98 0.11
N ILE A 46 1.69 2.12 0.64
CA ILE A 46 1.44 3.35 -0.10
C ILE A 46 2.42 4.41 0.41
N GLN A 47 3.07 5.14 -0.48
CA GLN A 47 4.04 6.18 -0.13
C GLN A 47 3.77 7.43 -0.97
N TYR A 48 3.73 8.59 -0.35
CA TYR A 48 3.62 9.86 -1.05
C TYR A 48 4.87 10.69 -0.80
N LYS A 49 5.52 11.10 -1.89
CA LYS A 49 6.71 11.94 -1.87
C LYS A 49 6.41 13.29 -2.54
N PRO A 50 6.39 14.41 -1.79
CA PRO A 50 6.21 15.73 -2.36
C PRO A 50 7.46 16.17 -3.16
N PHE A 51 7.28 16.99 -4.20
CA PHE A 51 8.40 17.54 -4.99
C PHE A 51 8.93 18.86 -4.43
N ASN A 52 8.12 19.58 -3.66
CA ASN A 52 8.44 20.92 -3.23
C ASN A 52 8.74 20.96 -1.73
N GLU A 53 9.98 21.26 -1.37
CA GLU A 53 10.46 21.42 0.01
C GLU A 53 9.89 22.66 0.71
N TRP A 54 9.34 23.62 -0.04
CA TRP A 54 8.79 24.88 0.51
C TRP A 54 7.35 24.74 1.03
N LYS A 55 6.68 23.63 0.72
CA LYS A 55 5.39 23.29 1.35
C LYS A 55 5.70 22.42 2.56
N ASP A 56 5.08 22.70 3.70
CA ASP A 56 5.22 21.91 4.95
C ASP A 56 4.67 20.46 4.86
N VAL A 57 4.48 19.95 3.64
CA VAL A 57 4.04 18.59 3.38
C VAL A 57 5.25 17.68 3.49
N LYS A 58 5.23 16.78 4.46
CA LYS A 58 6.25 15.75 4.62
C LYS A 58 5.91 14.51 3.81
N GLU A 59 6.96 13.80 3.41
CA GLU A 59 6.82 12.43 2.92
C GLU A 59 6.15 11.56 3.98
N TRP A 60 5.28 10.66 3.53
CA TRP A 60 4.58 9.72 4.40
C TRP A 60 4.39 8.37 3.73
N THR A 61 4.24 7.34 4.55
CA THR A 61 3.96 5.97 4.15
C THR A 61 2.75 5.45 4.94
N TYR A 62 1.92 4.63 4.30
CA TYR A 62 0.76 3.97 4.88
C TYR A 62 0.76 2.50 4.48
N GLU A 63 0.65 1.61 5.46
CA GLU A 63 0.62 0.18 5.26
C GLU A 63 -0.83 -0.33 5.26
N LEU A 64 -1.21 -1.09 4.25
CA LEU A 64 -2.49 -1.79 4.18
C LEU A 64 -2.35 -3.15 4.86
N MET A 65 -3.20 -3.40 5.85
CA MET A 65 -3.18 -4.62 6.68
C MET A 65 -4.25 -5.62 6.22
N ASN A 66 -4.27 -6.81 6.83
CA ASN A 66 -5.33 -7.81 6.66
C ASN A 66 -5.50 -8.31 5.22
N GLY A 67 -4.40 -8.42 4.47
CA GLY A 67 -4.41 -8.90 3.08
C GLY A 67 -5.01 -7.89 2.08
N GLU A 68 -5.23 -6.65 2.48
CA GLU A 68 -5.63 -5.59 1.57
C GLU A 68 -4.45 -5.19 0.68
N SER A 69 -4.71 -5.08 -0.62
CA SER A 69 -3.71 -4.82 -1.65
C SER A 69 -4.19 -3.72 -2.59
N VAL A 70 -3.29 -2.79 -2.95
CA VAL A 70 -3.60 -1.76 -3.94
C VAL A 70 -3.81 -2.38 -5.32
N GLU A 71 -4.83 -1.90 -6.03
CA GLU A 71 -5.08 -2.21 -7.44
C GLU A 71 -4.97 -0.99 -8.35
N CYS A 72 -5.33 0.19 -7.87
CA CYS A 72 -5.26 1.42 -8.66
C CYS A 72 -4.97 2.65 -7.80
N LEU A 73 -4.33 3.66 -8.40
CA LEU A 73 -3.93 4.91 -7.77
C LEU A 73 -4.46 6.10 -8.58
N ALA A 74 -4.87 7.16 -7.87
CA ALA A 74 -5.18 8.46 -8.47
C ALA A 74 -4.66 9.59 -7.58
N VAL A 75 -4.18 10.66 -8.20
CA VAL A 75 -3.60 11.82 -7.49
C VAL A 75 -4.30 13.10 -7.94
N GLY A 76 -4.95 13.79 -7.01
CA GLY A 76 -5.55 15.11 -7.19
C GLY A 76 -4.67 16.23 -6.63
N SER A 77 -5.12 17.48 -6.75
CA SER A 77 -4.36 18.66 -6.27
C SER A 77 -4.20 18.71 -4.75
N GLY A 78 -5.16 18.16 -3.99
CA GLY A 78 -5.17 18.17 -2.52
C GLY A 78 -5.41 16.80 -1.88
N TRP A 79 -5.52 15.76 -2.69
CA TRP A 79 -5.93 14.42 -2.26
C TRP A 79 -5.24 13.33 -3.09
N ASN A 80 -5.15 12.15 -2.51
CA ASN A 80 -4.60 10.93 -3.08
C ASN A 80 -5.63 9.82 -2.86
N ALA A 81 -6.05 9.13 -3.91
CA ALA A 81 -7.02 8.04 -3.81
C ALA A 81 -6.38 6.71 -4.20
N VAL A 82 -6.79 5.67 -3.50
CA VAL A 82 -6.29 4.31 -3.66
C VAL A 82 -7.49 3.37 -3.72
N LEU A 83 -7.59 2.59 -4.80
CA LEU A 83 -8.53 1.49 -4.92
C LEU A 83 -7.83 0.19 -4.50
N THR A 84 -8.50 -0.62 -3.69
CA THR A 84 -7.96 -1.90 -3.20
C THR A 84 -8.77 -3.10 -3.68
N ASN A 85 -8.19 -4.29 -3.57
CA ASN A 85 -8.80 -5.59 -3.93
C ASN A 85 -10.08 -5.94 -3.14
N TYR A 86 -10.35 -5.24 -2.04
CA TYR A 86 -11.60 -5.35 -1.30
C TYR A 86 -12.66 -4.33 -1.76
N ASN A 87 -12.48 -3.69 -2.92
CA ASN A 87 -13.33 -2.61 -3.44
C ASN A 87 -13.45 -1.41 -2.49
N TYR A 88 -12.43 -1.17 -1.67
CA TYR A 88 -12.34 0.06 -0.89
C TYR A 88 -11.67 1.16 -1.69
N ILE A 89 -12.27 2.36 -1.68
CA ILE A 89 -11.62 3.59 -2.12
C ILE A 89 -11.18 4.35 -0.87
N ARG A 90 -9.87 4.41 -0.65
CA ARG A 90 -9.24 5.16 0.43
C ARG A 90 -8.79 6.51 -0.08
N ILE A 91 -9.28 7.59 0.55
CA ILE A 91 -8.89 8.97 0.20
C ILE A 91 -7.98 9.52 1.29
N PHE A 92 -6.77 9.91 0.91
CA PHE A 92 -5.79 10.56 1.76
C PHE A 92 -5.63 12.03 1.36
N SER A 93 -5.39 12.89 2.33
CA SER A 93 -4.85 14.23 2.06
C SER A 93 -3.36 14.16 1.66
N ASN A 94 -2.81 15.22 1.09
CA ASN A 94 -1.37 15.30 0.80
C ASN A 94 -0.48 15.14 2.04
N ASN A 95 -1.02 15.39 3.23
CA ASN A 95 -0.31 15.25 4.52
C ASN A 95 -0.41 13.83 5.12
N GLY A 96 -0.97 12.86 4.40
CA GLY A 96 -1.05 11.46 4.85
C GLY A 96 -2.23 11.14 5.77
N ILE A 97 -3.11 12.11 6.03
CA ILE A 97 -4.35 11.84 6.79
C ILE A 97 -5.35 11.13 5.88
N GLN A 98 -5.75 9.91 6.24
CA GLN A 98 -6.90 9.23 5.62
C GLN A 98 -8.18 10.00 5.99
N LYS A 99 -8.84 10.58 4.99
CA LYS A 99 -10.05 11.41 5.14
C LYS A 99 -11.32 10.58 5.07
N GLU A 100 -11.40 9.71 4.08
CA GLU A 100 -12.60 8.93 3.78
C GLU A 100 -12.22 7.51 3.36
N LEU A 101 -13.12 6.58 3.65
CA LEU A 101 -13.11 5.19 3.23
C LEU A 101 -14.48 4.91 2.62
N LEU A 102 -14.54 4.72 1.31
CA LEU A 102 -15.77 4.40 0.60
C LEU A 102 -15.75 2.91 0.23
N CYS A 103 -16.89 2.25 0.37
CA CYS A 103 -17.11 0.88 -0.11
C CYS A 103 -18.10 0.89 -1.27
N GLN A 104 -17.89 -0.01 -2.23
CA GLN A 104 -18.81 -0.26 -3.34
C GLN A 104 -19.48 -1.62 -3.19
#